data_AF-A0A2D7VTD5-F1
#
_entry.id   AF-A0A2D7VTD5-F1
#
_cell.length_a   1.000
_cell.length_b   1.000
_cell.length_c   1.000
_cell.angle_alpha   90.00
_cell.angle_beta   90.00
_cell.angle_gamma   90.00
#
_symmetry.space_group_name_H-M   'P 1'
#
loop_
_entity.id
_entity.type
_entity.pdbx_description
1 polymer ?
#
loop_
_entity_poly.entity_id
_entity_poly.type
_entity_poly.pdbx_seq_one_letter_code
_entity_poly.pdbx_strand_id
1 'polypeptide(L)'
;MFSQQIDLFQQFNGRLDFTAFGNTLNTQENGNGAPCTILTSSSAALNLLPNQTFVSAHMYWAGPGSGDFDVRLNGSPVSADRTFSLTSGAGQTYFGAYADVTPLITGSGLYNVSDLDLTAAIIPACNNTTNFGGWSIIVIYEDPSLPLNQISLFDGLDYVSGNQPSLEITLTNIEVSTDKLAKIGFLAWEGDRGIANNETLLIEGVLIDNPPLNPGNNAFNGTNSYTGSDQLYNMDLDVYDLGGIVMPGDTEITINLTSSQDFVMVHNLITSVNSEIPDATIVIDNLGVLCQNRDINVNYTVFNVNSTAFLPANTPIAFYINNTLVGQSQTVADIPIDGSESGTITLNLPLGTPVNFDLKAVVDDVGDGTGIVAET
;
A
#
# COMPACT_ATOMS: atom_id res chain seq x y z
N MET A 1 -4.17 -22.90 -9.77
CA MET A 1 -3.62 -21.55 -9.59
C MET A 1 -3.59 -21.35 -8.07
N PHE A 2 -2.41 -21.07 -7.50
CA PHE A 2 -2.26 -20.82 -6.06
C PHE A 2 -2.71 -19.38 -5.72
N SER A 3 -2.93 -19.05 -4.44
CA SER A 3 -3.23 -17.68 -4.00
C SER A 3 -2.15 -16.69 -4.46
N GLN A 4 -2.50 -15.40 -4.54
CA GLN A 4 -1.56 -14.35 -4.89
C GLN A 4 -1.03 -13.73 -3.60
N GLN A 5 0.29 -13.79 -3.42
CA GLN A 5 0.96 -13.20 -2.27
C GLN A 5 0.65 -11.70 -2.19
N ILE A 6 0.57 -11.21 -0.95
CA ILE A 6 0.42 -9.78 -0.68
C ILE A 6 1.80 -9.13 -0.72
N ASP A 7 1.96 -8.17 -1.63
CA ASP A 7 3.21 -7.44 -1.86
C ASP A 7 2.96 -5.93 -1.87
N LEU A 8 4.02 -5.14 -1.71
CA LEU A 8 3.94 -3.68 -1.81
C LEU A 8 3.48 -3.28 -3.21
N PHE A 9 2.41 -2.49 -3.27
CA PHE A 9 1.86 -1.99 -4.52
C PHE A 9 2.16 -0.51 -4.75
N GLN A 10 1.85 0.33 -3.77
CA GLN A 10 2.03 1.77 -3.87
C GLN A 10 2.51 2.37 -2.56
N GLN A 11 3.28 3.44 -2.67
CA GLN A 11 3.78 4.18 -1.52
C GLN A 11 3.61 5.68 -1.76
N PHE A 12 3.27 6.40 -0.69
CA PHE A 12 3.06 7.84 -0.71
C PHE A 12 3.74 8.47 0.50
N ASN A 13 4.46 9.57 0.29
CA ASN A 13 5.16 10.28 1.35
C ASN A 13 4.59 11.69 1.49
N GLY A 14 4.47 12.16 2.74
CA GLY A 14 4.04 13.53 3.03
C GLY A 14 3.27 13.64 4.33
N ARG A 15 2.53 14.73 4.55
CA ARG A 15 1.61 14.87 5.69
C ARG A 15 0.30 14.15 5.41
N LEU A 16 0.44 12.86 5.13
CA LEU A 16 -0.61 12.00 4.60
C LEU A 16 -1.13 11.06 5.68
N ASP A 17 -2.36 10.63 5.50
CA ASP A 17 -2.95 9.53 6.22
C ASP A 17 -4.07 8.90 5.36
N PHE A 18 -4.67 7.82 5.84
CA PHE A 18 -5.73 7.12 5.10
C PHE A 18 -6.99 6.90 5.95
N THR A 19 -8.10 6.79 5.22
CA THR A 19 -9.36 6.21 5.68
C THR A 19 -9.85 5.20 4.64
N ALA A 20 -10.79 4.34 5.00
CA ALA A 20 -11.49 3.50 4.03
C ALA A 20 -13.00 3.57 4.23
N PHE A 21 -13.75 3.28 3.18
CA PHE A 21 -15.19 3.09 3.21
C PHE A 21 -15.58 2.00 2.22
N GLY A 22 -16.67 1.31 2.46
CA GLY A 22 -17.08 0.18 1.65
C GLY A 22 -18.34 -0.46 2.18
N ASN A 23 -18.89 -1.39 1.41
CA ASN A 23 -20.07 -2.12 1.84
C ASN A 23 -20.09 -3.54 1.24
N THR A 24 -20.68 -4.46 1.99
CA THR A 24 -21.00 -5.80 1.52
C THR A 24 -22.22 -5.76 0.58
N LEU A 25 -22.37 -6.81 -0.22
CA LEU A 25 -23.57 -7.12 -1.00
C LEU A 25 -24.41 -8.21 -0.32
N ASN A 26 -23.87 -8.84 0.73
CA ASN A 26 -24.58 -9.80 1.56
C ASN A 26 -25.68 -9.08 2.35
N THR A 27 -26.89 -9.66 2.36
CA THR A 27 -28.02 -9.09 3.11
C THR A 27 -28.06 -9.53 4.57
N GLN A 28 -27.28 -10.55 4.90
CA GLN A 28 -27.11 -11.17 6.21
C GLN A 28 -25.84 -12.03 6.18
N GLU A 29 -25.38 -12.46 7.36
CA GLU A 29 -24.31 -13.44 7.49
C GLU A 29 -24.59 -14.67 6.63
N ASN A 30 -23.54 -15.18 5.97
CA ASN A 30 -23.62 -16.45 5.30
C ASN A 30 -23.73 -17.62 6.32
N GLY A 31 -23.82 -18.85 5.83
CA GLY A 31 -23.89 -20.03 6.69
C GLY A 31 -25.11 -20.91 6.47
N ASN A 32 -25.20 -21.96 7.28
CA ASN A 32 -26.20 -23.00 7.08
C ASN A 32 -27.63 -22.49 7.30
N GLY A 33 -28.46 -22.55 6.25
CA GLY A 33 -29.85 -22.09 6.27
C GLY A 33 -30.03 -20.61 5.90
N ALA A 34 -28.95 -19.87 5.62
CA ALA A 34 -29.03 -18.54 5.03
C ALA A 34 -29.54 -18.63 3.57
N PRO A 35 -30.46 -17.75 3.13
CA PRO A 35 -30.78 -17.64 1.71
C PRO A 35 -29.54 -17.33 0.87
N CYS A 36 -29.37 -18.10 -0.21
CA CYS A 36 -28.31 -17.89 -1.20
C CYS A 36 -28.70 -16.74 -2.15
N THR A 37 -28.65 -15.52 -1.63
CA THR A 37 -29.04 -14.30 -2.32
C THR A 37 -28.02 -13.20 -2.05
N ILE A 38 -27.74 -12.38 -3.07
CA ILE A 38 -26.79 -11.29 -3.01
C ILE A 38 -27.35 -10.07 -3.75
N LEU A 39 -27.01 -8.87 -3.28
CA LEU A 39 -27.32 -7.64 -3.97
C LEU A 39 -26.37 -7.46 -5.17
N THR A 40 -26.77 -6.66 -6.15
CA THR A 40 -25.89 -6.24 -7.27
C THR A 40 -25.41 -4.80 -7.14
N SER A 41 -25.79 -4.14 -6.03
CA SER A 41 -25.36 -2.79 -5.70
C SER A 41 -25.47 -2.55 -4.19
N SER A 42 -24.58 -1.73 -3.67
CA SER A 42 -24.65 -1.21 -2.30
C SER A 42 -23.96 0.15 -2.22
N SER A 43 -24.14 0.85 -1.10
CA SER A 43 -23.62 2.20 -0.92
C SER A 43 -22.89 2.35 0.41
N ALA A 44 -21.87 3.21 0.43
CA ALA A 44 -21.15 3.60 1.62
C ALA A 44 -20.78 5.09 1.56
N ALA A 45 -20.66 5.72 2.73
CA ALA A 45 -20.36 7.14 2.85
C ALA A 45 -18.86 7.35 3.09
N LEU A 46 -18.26 8.24 2.28
CA LEU A 46 -16.95 8.82 2.55
C LEU A 46 -17.15 10.07 3.41
N ASN A 47 -16.45 10.16 4.53
CA ASN A 47 -16.47 11.31 5.44
C ASN A 47 -15.04 11.81 5.69
N LEU A 48 -14.60 12.81 4.94
CA LEU A 48 -13.38 13.57 5.23
C LEU A 48 -13.68 14.77 6.14
N LEU A 49 -12.78 15.04 7.07
CA LEU A 49 -12.81 16.23 7.93
C LEU A 49 -12.47 17.50 7.12
N PRO A 50 -12.88 18.70 7.56
CA PRO A 50 -12.63 19.94 6.83
C PRO A 50 -11.15 20.29 6.58
N ASN A 51 -10.23 19.76 7.39
CA ASN A 51 -8.79 19.94 7.25
C ASN A 51 -8.10 18.80 6.47
N GLN A 52 -8.86 17.80 6.01
CA GLN A 52 -8.35 16.69 5.21
C GLN A 52 -8.60 16.97 3.73
N THR A 53 -7.51 17.05 2.96
CA THR A 53 -7.55 17.27 1.51
C THR A 53 -7.41 15.92 0.81
N PHE A 54 -8.35 15.60 -0.07
CA PHE A 54 -8.31 14.38 -0.87
C PHE A 54 -7.04 14.31 -1.75
N VAL A 55 -6.37 13.15 -1.79
CA VAL A 55 -5.17 12.90 -2.61
C VAL A 55 -5.42 11.79 -3.64
N SER A 56 -5.78 10.58 -3.19
CA SER A 56 -6.00 9.43 -4.08
C SER A 56 -7.09 8.48 -3.55
N ALA A 57 -7.62 7.64 -4.45
CA ALA A 57 -8.62 6.63 -4.11
C ALA A 57 -8.41 5.31 -4.87
N HIS A 58 -8.42 4.22 -4.09
CA HIS A 58 -8.05 2.88 -4.51
C HIS A 58 -9.20 1.91 -4.23
N MET A 59 -9.93 1.51 -5.27
CA MET A 59 -11.12 0.67 -5.15
C MET A 59 -10.76 -0.80 -5.28
N TYR A 60 -11.28 -1.62 -4.36
CA TYR A 60 -11.18 -3.07 -4.38
C TYR A 60 -12.58 -3.69 -4.34
N TRP A 61 -12.81 -4.77 -5.09
CA TRP A 61 -14.04 -5.57 -5.00
C TRP A 61 -13.73 -7.04 -5.24
N ALA A 62 -14.59 -7.92 -4.73
CA ALA A 62 -14.35 -9.35 -4.75
C ALA A 62 -15.63 -10.17 -4.69
N GLY A 63 -15.51 -11.45 -5.01
CA GLY A 63 -16.58 -12.44 -4.89
C GLY A 63 -16.16 -13.84 -5.33
N PRO A 64 -17.08 -14.81 -5.30
CA PRO A 64 -16.84 -16.17 -5.79
C PRO A 64 -16.83 -16.25 -7.32
N GLY A 65 -16.23 -17.33 -7.83
CA GLY A 65 -16.24 -17.66 -9.26
C GLY A 65 -15.03 -17.12 -10.03
N SER A 66 -15.24 -16.85 -11.32
CA SER A 66 -14.17 -16.45 -12.25
C SER A 66 -13.97 -14.94 -12.38
N GLY A 67 -14.81 -14.13 -11.74
CA GLY A 67 -14.71 -12.68 -11.78
C GLY A 67 -15.80 -11.97 -12.56
N ASP A 68 -16.29 -10.89 -11.95
CA ASP A 68 -16.89 -9.74 -12.61
C ASP A 68 -15.95 -8.55 -12.43
N PHE A 69 -15.34 -8.10 -13.53
CA PHE A 69 -14.25 -7.11 -13.52
C PHE A 69 -14.68 -5.75 -14.08
N ASP A 70 -15.97 -5.56 -14.35
CA ASP A 70 -16.54 -4.34 -14.91
C ASP A 70 -17.76 -3.92 -14.06
N VAL A 71 -17.57 -2.91 -13.21
CA VAL A 71 -18.61 -2.40 -12.31
C VAL A 71 -18.90 -0.93 -12.63
N ARG A 72 -19.78 -0.30 -11.84
CA ARG A 72 -20.00 1.14 -11.86
C ARG A 72 -19.79 1.77 -10.50
N LEU A 73 -19.18 2.95 -10.48
CA LEU A 73 -19.11 3.83 -9.31
C LEU A 73 -19.92 5.10 -9.60
N ASN A 74 -21.01 5.32 -8.85
CA ASN A 74 -21.97 6.40 -9.08
C ASN A 74 -22.48 6.46 -10.53
N GLY A 75 -22.64 5.31 -11.17
CA GLY A 75 -23.06 5.17 -12.55
C GLY A 75 -21.94 5.30 -13.59
N SER A 76 -20.74 5.78 -13.22
CA SER A 76 -19.57 5.81 -14.11
C SER A 76 -18.95 4.41 -14.23
N PRO A 77 -18.59 3.95 -15.44
CA PRO A 77 -17.97 2.63 -15.61
C PRO A 77 -16.58 2.59 -14.95
N VAL A 78 -16.27 1.46 -14.31
CA VAL A 78 -14.97 1.15 -13.71
C VAL A 78 -14.59 -0.27 -14.14
N SER A 79 -13.48 -0.41 -14.84
CA SER A 79 -12.90 -1.70 -15.20
C SER A 79 -11.68 -1.98 -14.31
N ALA A 80 -11.43 -3.24 -13.98
CA ALA A 80 -10.29 -3.63 -13.16
C ALA A 80 -8.96 -3.32 -13.87
N ASP A 81 -8.09 -2.55 -13.20
CA ASP A 81 -6.69 -2.34 -13.60
C ASP A 81 -5.83 -3.57 -13.25
N ARG A 82 -6.19 -4.25 -12.15
CA ARG A 82 -5.56 -5.50 -11.69
C ARG A 82 -6.61 -6.49 -11.24
N THR A 83 -6.31 -7.77 -11.44
CA THR A 83 -7.19 -8.88 -11.04
C THR A 83 -6.43 -9.91 -10.22
N PHE A 84 -7.12 -10.45 -9.23
CA PHE A 84 -6.60 -11.43 -8.31
C PHE A 84 -7.46 -12.69 -8.42
N SER A 85 -6.85 -13.87 -8.27
CA SER A 85 -7.58 -15.14 -8.29
C SER A 85 -7.05 -16.04 -7.20
N LEU A 86 -7.98 -16.69 -6.50
CA LEU A 86 -7.70 -17.63 -5.44
C LEU A 86 -8.50 -18.91 -5.69
N THR A 87 -7.88 -20.07 -5.47
CA THR A 87 -8.57 -21.36 -5.42
C THR A 87 -8.31 -21.98 -4.06
N SER A 88 -9.37 -22.15 -3.26
CA SER A 88 -9.27 -22.81 -1.97
C SER A 88 -8.81 -24.27 -2.12
N GLY A 89 -8.32 -24.86 -1.02
CA GLY A 89 -7.99 -26.29 -0.99
C GLY A 89 -9.15 -27.22 -1.35
N ALA A 90 -10.41 -26.75 -1.24
CA ALA A 90 -11.61 -27.47 -1.64
C ALA A 90 -11.96 -27.32 -3.15
N GLY A 91 -11.22 -26.50 -3.89
CA GLY A 91 -11.41 -26.28 -5.34
C GLY A 91 -12.37 -25.16 -5.70
N GLN A 92 -13.00 -24.49 -4.71
CA GLN A 92 -13.81 -23.29 -4.94
C GLN A 92 -12.90 -22.12 -5.35
N THR A 93 -13.26 -21.42 -6.41
CA THR A 93 -12.53 -20.26 -6.92
C THR A 93 -13.17 -18.96 -6.46
N TYR A 94 -12.33 -17.95 -6.28
CA TYR A 94 -12.70 -16.58 -5.93
C TYR A 94 -11.85 -15.62 -6.75
N PHE A 95 -12.34 -14.39 -6.84
CA PHE A 95 -11.62 -13.31 -7.48
C PHE A 95 -11.56 -12.09 -6.57
N GLY A 96 -10.52 -11.30 -6.78
CA GLY A 96 -10.43 -9.92 -6.35
C GLY A 96 -10.14 -9.04 -7.55
N ALA A 97 -10.44 -7.76 -7.43
CA ALA A 97 -10.20 -6.77 -8.46
C ALA A 97 -9.82 -5.45 -7.82
N TYR A 98 -9.00 -4.68 -8.53
CA TYR A 98 -8.55 -3.36 -8.13
C TYR A 98 -8.70 -2.38 -9.30
N ALA A 99 -9.07 -1.13 -8.99
CA ALA A 99 -8.99 -0.01 -9.91
C ALA A 99 -8.62 1.29 -9.20
N ASP A 100 -7.85 2.14 -9.87
CA ASP A 100 -7.64 3.54 -9.44
C ASP A 100 -8.89 4.36 -9.78
N VAL A 101 -9.65 4.75 -8.75
CA VAL A 101 -10.88 5.54 -8.89
C VAL A 101 -10.69 6.99 -8.46
N THR A 102 -9.44 7.44 -8.31
CA THR A 102 -9.10 8.82 -7.97
C THR A 102 -9.89 9.85 -8.79
N PRO A 103 -10.04 9.72 -10.12
CA PRO A 103 -10.79 10.69 -10.92
C PRO A 103 -12.31 10.71 -10.65
N LEU A 104 -12.85 9.69 -9.96
CA LEU A 104 -14.28 9.50 -9.71
C LEU A 104 -14.70 9.92 -8.30
N ILE A 105 -13.74 10.17 -7.41
CA ILE A 105 -14.02 10.69 -6.07
C ILE A 105 -14.12 12.21 -6.11
N THR A 106 -15.24 12.72 -5.63
CA THR A 106 -15.59 14.15 -5.65
C THR A 106 -15.52 14.81 -4.26
N GLY A 107 -14.99 14.08 -3.27
CA GLY A 107 -14.96 14.44 -1.86
C GLY A 107 -15.97 13.66 -1.01
N SER A 108 -16.23 14.13 0.21
CA SER A 108 -17.19 13.50 1.12
C SER A 108 -18.58 13.35 0.49
N GLY A 109 -19.22 12.20 0.69
CA GLY A 109 -20.51 11.92 0.07
C GLY A 109 -20.88 10.43 0.12
N LEU A 110 -22.08 10.13 -0.36
CA LEU A 110 -22.54 8.75 -0.55
C LEU A 110 -22.08 8.26 -1.91
N TYR A 111 -21.37 7.14 -1.92
CA TYR A 111 -20.92 6.45 -3.13
C TYR A 111 -21.69 5.14 -3.29
N ASN A 112 -22.14 4.87 -4.50
CA ASN A 112 -22.83 3.64 -4.87
C ASN A 112 -21.97 2.86 -5.85
N VAL A 113 -21.67 1.61 -5.51
CA VAL A 113 -21.14 0.65 -6.47
C VAL A 113 -22.31 -0.19 -6.97
N SER A 114 -22.40 -0.34 -8.28
CA SER A 114 -23.44 -1.12 -8.95
C SER A 114 -22.86 -1.99 -10.06
N ASP A 115 -23.72 -2.83 -10.63
CA ASP A 115 -23.43 -3.73 -11.75
C ASP A 115 -22.44 -4.86 -11.39
N LEU A 116 -22.07 -5.02 -10.11
CA LEU A 116 -21.36 -6.21 -9.62
C LEU A 116 -22.35 -7.37 -9.50
N ASP A 117 -22.49 -8.18 -10.54
CA ASP A 117 -23.48 -9.27 -10.61
C ASP A 117 -22.87 -10.64 -10.26
N LEU A 118 -23.00 -10.99 -8.99
CA LEU A 118 -22.55 -12.28 -8.45
C LEU A 118 -23.67 -13.33 -8.39
N THR A 119 -24.88 -13.04 -8.90
CA THR A 119 -26.08 -13.87 -8.66
C THR A 119 -25.94 -15.31 -9.15
N ALA A 120 -25.26 -15.53 -10.28
CA ALA A 120 -24.94 -16.87 -10.77
C ALA A 120 -23.70 -17.47 -10.09
N ALA A 121 -22.68 -16.63 -9.84
CA ALA A 121 -21.39 -17.04 -9.31
C ALA A 121 -21.43 -17.44 -7.82
N ILE A 122 -22.43 -16.96 -7.08
CA ILE A 122 -22.59 -17.25 -5.65
C ILE A 122 -23.18 -18.64 -5.37
N ILE A 123 -23.91 -19.23 -6.33
CA ILE A 123 -24.61 -20.50 -6.12
C ILE A 123 -23.68 -21.65 -5.71
N PRO A 124 -22.51 -21.87 -6.36
CA PRO A 124 -21.56 -22.88 -5.92
C PRO A 124 -21.04 -22.62 -4.50
N ALA A 125 -20.74 -21.37 -4.19
CA ALA A 125 -20.14 -20.94 -2.92
C ALA A 125 -21.11 -21.04 -1.72
N CYS A 126 -22.41 -21.04 -1.96
CA CYS A 126 -23.41 -21.31 -0.93
C CYS A 126 -23.36 -22.76 -0.42
N ASN A 127 -22.81 -23.71 -1.19
CA ASN A 127 -22.74 -25.12 -0.76
C ASN A 127 -21.69 -25.36 0.32
N ASN A 128 -20.64 -24.53 0.35
CA ASN A 128 -19.56 -24.59 1.32
C ASN A 128 -19.56 -23.36 2.25
N THR A 129 -20.68 -22.61 2.28
CA THR A 129 -20.88 -21.42 3.12
C THR A 129 -19.75 -20.41 3.00
N THR A 130 -19.28 -20.17 1.77
CA THR A 130 -18.29 -19.12 1.46
C THR A 130 -18.85 -18.12 0.46
N ASN A 131 -20.12 -17.76 0.66
CA ASN A 131 -20.84 -16.88 -0.24
C ASN A 131 -20.74 -15.42 0.23
N PHE A 132 -19.89 -14.63 -0.45
CA PHE A 132 -19.72 -13.20 -0.20
C PHE A 132 -19.77 -12.38 -1.49
N GLY A 133 -19.89 -11.08 -1.32
CA GLY A 133 -19.43 -10.09 -2.28
C GLY A 133 -19.44 -8.72 -1.66
N GLY A 134 -18.56 -7.85 -2.12
CA GLY A 134 -18.43 -6.53 -1.54
C GLY A 134 -17.39 -5.69 -2.23
N TRP A 135 -17.29 -4.45 -1.78
CA TRP A 135 -16.34 -3.49 -2.30
C TRP A 135 -15.88 -2.53 -1.20
N SER A 136 -14.69 -2.00 -1.35
CA SER A 136 -14.16 -0.93 -0.52
C SER A 136 -13.35 0.04 -1.37
N ILE A 137 -13.18 1.25 -0.86
CA ILE A 137 -12.31 2.28 -1.41
C ILE A 137 -11.45 2.78 -0.26
N ILE A 138 -10.14 2.61 -0.41
CA ILE A 138 -9.13 3.26 0.42
C ILE A 138 -8.93 4.67 -0.12
N VAL A 139 -8.99 5.67 0.75
CA VAL A 139 -8.79 7.07 0.44
C VAL A 139 -7.57 7.57 1.19
N ILE A 140 -6.60 8.08 0.45
CA ILE A 140 -5.45 8.80 1.01
C ILE A 140 -5.77 10.29 0.98
N TYR A 141 -5.51 10.96 2.10
CA TYR A 141 -5.71 12.38 2.26
C TYR A 141 -4.49 13.05 2.88
N GLU A 142 -4.31 14.33 2.59
CA GLU A 142 -3.36 15.21 3.25
C GLU A 142 -4.04 15.91 4.44
N ASP A 143 -3.37 15.95 5.59
CA ASP A 143 -3.75 16.77 6.74
C ASP A 143 -2.51 17.51 7.26
N PRO A 144 -2.43 18.84 7.11
CA PRO A 144 -1.26 19.62 7.50
C PRO A 144 -0.86 19.53 8.98
N SER A 145 -1.74 19.02 9.84
CA SER A 145 -1.47 18.82 11.27
C SER A 145 -0.72 17.51 11.58
N LEU A 146 -0.64 16.59 10.62
CA LEU A 146 0.02 15.30 10.79
C LEU A 146 1.55 15.43 10.71
N PRO A 147 2.28 14.51 11.36
CA PRO A 147 3.69 14.30 11.04
C PRO A 147 3.88 13.85 9.58
N LEU A 148 5.13 13.83 9.12
CA LEU A 148 5.46 13.25 7.83
C LEU A 148 5.34 11.73 7.95
N ASN A 149 4.51 11.15 7.10
CA ASN A 149 4.17 9.75 7.11
C ASN A 149 4.51 9.14 5.76
N GLN A 150 4.90 7.87 5.81
CA GLN A 150 4.90 6.98 4.67
C GLN A 150 3.60 6.16 4.73
N ILE A 151 2.81 6.25 3.66
CA ILE A 151 1.62 5.45 3.45
C ILE A 151 1.97 4.35 2.47
N SER A 152 1.90 3.09 2.89
CA SER A 152 2.24 1.95 2.03
C SER A 152 1.01 1.07 1.86
N LEU A 153 0.53 0.94 0.62
CA LEU A 153 -0.57 0.08 0.21
C LEU A 153 0.00 -1.23 -0.34
N PHE A 154 -0.41 -2.33 0.26
CA PHE A 154 -0.05 -3.70 -0.11
C PHE A 154 -1.30 -4.41 -0.61
N ASP A 155 -1.19 -5.15 -1.70
CA ASP A 155 -2.31 -5.93 -2.21
C ASP A 155 -1.89 -7.30 -2.75
N GLY A 156 -2.88 -8.18 -2.77
CA GLY A 156 -2.76 -9.58 -3.16
C GLY A 156 -4.11 -10.25 -3.00
N LEU A 157 -4.14 -11.58 -2.90
CA LEU A 157 -5.33 -12.28 -2.42
C LEU A 157 -4.86 -13.60 -1.84
N ASP A 158 -4.62 -13.59 -0.53
CA ASP A 158 -4.13 -14.75 0.21
C ASP A 158 -5.08 -15.11 1.35
N TYR A 159 -4.92 -16.30 1.93
CA TYR A 159 -5.93 -16.82 2.85
C TYR A 159 -5.39 -17.67 3.98
N VAL A 160 -6.20 -17.76 5.03
CA VAL A 160 -6.07 -18.73 6.11
C VAL A 160 -7.35 -19.56 6.18
N SER A 161 -7.24 -20.83 6.55
CA SER A 161 -8.38 -21.75 6.65
C SER A 161 -8.09 -22.95 7.53
N GLY A 162 -9.10 -23.76 7.86
CA GLY A 162 -8.86 -25.05 8.53
C GLY A 162 -7.88 -26.00 7.80
N ASN A 163 -7.70 -25.86 6.48
CA ASN A 163 -6.71 -26.63 5.70
C ASN A 163 -5.35 -25.92 5.55
N GLN A 164 -5.30 -24.63 5.84
CA GLN A 164 -4.11 -23.78 5.82
C GLN A 164 -4.16 -22.88 7.07
N PRO A 165 -3.84 -23.42 8.26
CA PRO A 165 -4.26 -22.83 9.52
C PRO A 165 -3.45 -21.62 9.96
N SER A 166 -2.45 -21.23 9.18
CA SER A 166 -1.58 -20.10 9.44
C SER A 166 -1.20 -19.42 8.11
N LEU A 167 -1.18 -18.10 8.13
CA LEU A 167 -0.67 -17.23 7.07
C LEU A 167 0.30 -16.23 7.71
N GLU A 168 1.46 -16.05 7.09
CA GLU A 168 2.43 -15.02 7.46
C GLU A 168 2.60 -14.07 6.29
N ILE A 169 2.51 -12.77 6.56
CA ILE A 169 2.71 -11.69 5.60
C ILE A 169 3.77 -10.77 6.17
N THR A 170 4.83 -10.51 5.40
CA THR A 170 5.87 -9.55 5.76
C THR A 170 5.72 -8.30 4.89
N LEU A 171 5.34 -7.20 5.52
CA LEU A 171 5.29 -5.89 4.87
C LEU A 171 6.70 -5.31 4.87
N THR A 172 7.32 -5.15 3.70
CA THR A 172 8.68 -4.61 3.56
C THR A 172 8.65 -3.18 3.04
N ASN A 173 9.82 -2.53 3.00
CA ASN A 173 9.98 -1.13 2.57
C ASN A 173 9.13 -0.17 3.41
N ILE A 174 9.05 -0.47 4.70
CA ILE A 174 8.46 0.37 5.74
C ILE A 174 9.61 1.14 6.39
N GLU A 175 9.39 2.37 6.80
CA GLU A 175 10.44 3.15 7.48
C GLU A 175 9.88 3.84 8.72
N VAL A 176 9.95 3.16 9.87
CA VAL A 176 9.37 3.67 11.12
C VAL A 176 10.37 4.58 11.83
N SER A 177 10.16 5.89 11.76
CA SER A 177 10.92 6.87 12.56
C SER A 177 10.35 7.02 13.97
N THR A 178 9.03 6.97 14.12
CA THR A 178 8.34 6.87 15.40
C THR A 178 7.07 6.02 15.28
N ASP A 179 6.64 5.43 16.40
CA ASP A 179 5.40 4.65 16.50
C ASP A 179 4.15 5.53 16.70
N LYS A 180 4.34 6.84 16.81
CA LYS A 180 3.27 7.79 17.13
C LYS A 180 2.28 7.89 15.97
N LEU A 181 1.01 7.58 16.26
CA LEU A 181 -0.08 7.54 15.28
C LEU A 181 0.12 6.50 14.17
N ALA A 182 1.06 5.57 14.36
CA ALA A 182 1.23 4.48 13.42
C ALA A 182 -0.03 3.60 13.43
N LYS A 183 -0.51 3.19 12.26
CA LYS A 183 -1.69 2.34 12.14
C LYS A 183 -1.66 1.48 10.89
N ILE A 184 -2.48 0.44 10.89
CA ILE A 184 -2.67 -0.47 9.77
C ILE A 184 -4.14 -0.74 9.52
N GLY A 185 -4.55 -0.69 8.25
CA GLY A 185 -5.87 -1.06 7.78
C GLY A 185 -5.87 -2.41 7.08
N PHE A 186 -6.96 -3.15 7.20
CA PHE A 186 -7.19 -4.45 6.55
C PHE A 186 -8.46 -4.41 5.72
N LEU A 187 -8.39 -5.02 4.54
CA LEU A 187 -9.57 -5.50 3.82
C LEU A 187 -9.50 -7.03 3.77
N ALA A 188 -10.47 -7.68 4.41
CA ALA A 188 -10.63 -9.12 4.35
C ALA A 188 -12.06 -9.53 3.98
N TRP A 189 -12.18 -10.77 3.51
CA TRP A 189 -13.44 -11.37 3.07
C TRP A 189 -13.65 -12.74 3.75
N GLU A 190 -14.90 -13.15 3.86
CA GLU A 190 -15.35 -14.47 4.35
C GLU A 190 -15.04 -14.80 5.83
N GLY A 191 -14.57 -13.84 6.63
CA GLY A 191 -14.58 -13.99 8.08
C GLY A 191 -16.00 -14.07 8.64
N ASP A 192 -16.24 -15.06 9.50
CA ASP A 192 -17.53 -15.36 10.10
C ASP A 192 -17.58 -14.96 11.57
N ARG A 193 -18.55 -14.12 11.92
CA ARG A 193 -18.80 -13.75 13.33
C ARG A 193 -18.99 -14.93 14.27
N GLY A 194 -19.45 -16.07 13.75
CA GLY A 194 -19.74 -17.28 14.50
C GLY A 194 -18.56 -18.24 14.71
N ILE A 195 -17.40 -18.04 14.07
CA ILE A 195 -16.34 -19.06 13.94
C ILE A 195 -14.99 -18.62 14.53
N ALA A 196 -14.97 -18.43 15.85
CA ALA A 196 -13.78 -18.00 16.61
C ALA A 196 -12.74 -19.09 16.94
N ASN A 197 -12.58 -20.12 16.10
CA ASN A 197 -11.75 -21.28 16.42
C ASN A 197 -10.28 -21.08 16.02
N ASN A 198 -9.46 -20.66 17.00
CA ASN A 198 -8.05 -20.28 16.79
C ASN A 198 -7.91 -19.23 15.67
N GLU A 199 -8.89 -18.33 15.58
CA GLU A 199 -8.82 -17.18 14.70
C GLU A 199 -8.08 -16.06 15.41
N THR A 200 -6.84 -15.77 15.00
CA THR A 200 -6.03 -14.74 15.65
C THR A 200 -5.32 -13.88 14.64
N LEU A 201 -5.12 -12.62 14.99
CA LEU A 201 -4.29 -11.65 14.28
C LEU A 201 -3.17 -11.22 15.22
N LEU A 202 -1.92 -11.48 14.82
CA LEU A 202 -0.75 -10.99 15.51
C LEU A 202 0.02 -10.04 14.59
N ILE A 203 0.50 -8.94 15.14
CA ILE A 203 1.38 -7.99 14.47
C ILE A 203 2.62 -7.83 15.33
N GLU A 204 3.81 -8.05 14.77
CA GLU A 204 5.07 -8.11 15.54
C GLU A 204 4.98 -9.07 16.76
N GLY A 205 4.24 -10.17 16.60
CA GLY A 205 3.99 -11.14 17.66
C GLY A 205 3.03 -10.66 18.77
N VAL A 206 2.50 -9.45 18.69
CA VAL A 206 1.48 -8.91 19.61
C VAL A 206 0.09 -9.33 19.14
N LEU A 207 -0.67 -10.01 20.00
CA LEU A 207 -2.06 -10.34 19.73
C LEU A 207 -2.90 -9.07 19.68
N ILE A 208 -3.56 -8.83 18.54
CA ILE A 208 -4.50 -7.73 18.39
C ILE A 208 -5.83 -8.11 19.04
N ASP A 209 -6.25 -7.33 20.04
CA ASP A 209 -7.51 -7.49 20.78
C ASP A 209 -8.18 -6.11 20.94
N ASN A 210 -9.19 -5.84 20.12
CA ASN A 210 -9.87 -4.54 20.01
C ASN A 210 -11.41 -4.66 20.11
N PRO A 211 -11.95 -5.13 21.26
CA PRO A 211 -13.39 -5.20 21.48
C PRO A 211 -14.02 -3.78 21.57
N PRO A 212 -15.30 -3.63 21.19
CA PRO A 212 -16.28 -4.69 20.95
C PRO A 212 -16.31 -5.25 19.53
N LEU A 213 -15.58 -4.66 18.58
CA LEU A 213 -15.62 -5.08 17.18
C LEU A 213 -14.74 -6.31 16.95
N ASN A 214 -13.45 -6.22 17.30
CA ASN A 214 -12.45 -7.20 16.90
C ASN A 214 -11.80 -7.88 18.11
N PRO A 215 -12.50 -8.81 18.81
CA PRO A 215 -11.90 -9.55 19.91
C PRO A 215 -10.75 -10.43 19.40
N GLY A 216 -9.69 -10.59 20.19
CA GLY A 216 -8.44 -11.22 19.73
C GLY A 216 -8.53 -12.71 19.37
N ASN A 217 -9.69 -13.34 19.55
CA ASN A 217 -9.95 -14.70 19.10
C ASN A 217 -10.94 -14.79 17.92
N ASN A 218 -11.37 -13.64 17.36
CA ASN A 218 -12.27 -13.55 16.21
C ASN A 218 -12.12 -12.16 15.53
N ALA A 219 -10.95 -11.90 14.96
CA ALA A 219 -10.61 -10.59 14.39
C ALA A 219 -11.21 -10.36 12.99
N PHE A 220 -11.74 -11.39 12.33
CA PHE A 220 -12.36 -11.32 11.00
C PHE A 220 -13.80 -11.80 11.11
N ASN A 221 -14.72 -10.87 11.35
CA ASN A 221 -16.03 -11.20 11.91
C ASN A 221 -17.17 -10.31 11.36
N GLY A 222 -16.94 -9.70 10.21
CA GLY A 222 -17.89 -8.85 9.52
C GLY A 222 -18.03 -7.48 10.15
N THR A 223 -16.93 -6.85 10.56
CA THR A 223 -16.95 -5.52 11.17
C THR A 223 -16.33 -4.42 10.31
N ASN A 224 -16.63 -3.18 10.70
CA ASN A 224 -16.10 -1.99 10.07
C ASN A 224 -15.68 -0.97 11.13
N SER A 225 -14.39 -0.97 11.47
CA SER A 225 -13.80 -0.03 12.44
C SER A 225 -14.00 1.45 12.07
N TYR A 226 -14.05 1.80 10.77
CA TYR A 226 -14.22 3.19 10.33
C TYR A 226 -15.62 3.75 10.65
N THR A 227 -16.62 2.89 10.73
CA THR A 227 -18.01 3.27 11.02
C THR A 227 -18.49 2.82 12.40
N GLY A 228 -17.72 1.98 13.09
CA GLY A 228 -18.13 1.39 14.37
C GLY A 228 -19.20 0.31 14.24
N SER A 229 -19.33 -0.32 13.07
CA SER A 229 -20.42 -1.24 12.73
C SER A 229 -19.99 -2.71 12.87
N ASP A 230 -20.87 -3.55 13.41
CA ASP A 230 -20.78 -5.02 13.41
C ASP A 230 -21.72 -5.66 12.38
N GLN A 231 -22.12 -4.88 11.37
CA GLN A 231 -23.02 -5.27 10.29
C GLN A 231 -22.35 -5.06 8.92
N LEU A 232 -21.20 -5.70 8.71
CA LEU A 232 -20.51 -5.77 7.43
C LEU A 232 -20.34 -7.25 7.03
N TYR A 233 -21.45 -7.96 6.81
CA TYR A 233 -21.46 -9.42 6.64
C TYR A 233 -20.43 -9.95 5.63
N ASN A 234 -19.66 -10.95 6.07
CA ASN A 234 -18.61 -11.65 5.30
C ASN A 234 -17.53 -10.73 4.70
N MET A 235 -17.33 -9.55 5.28
CA MET A 235 -16.34 -8.55 4.87
C MET A 235 -15.83 -7.79 6.09
N ASP A 236 -14.53 -7.67 6.25
CA ASP A 236 -13.91 -6.88 7.31
C ASP A 236 -13.22 -5.66 6.71
N LEU A 237 -13.49 -4.49 7.30
CA LEU A 237 -12.87 -3.23 6.93
C LEU A 237 -12.39 -2.53 8.20
N ASP A 238 -11.25 -2.98 8.69
CA ASP A 238 -10.77 -2.66 10.01
C ASP A 238 -9.46 -1.89 10.02
N VAL A 239 -9.21 -1.19 11.12
CA VAL A 239 -8.01 -0.41 11.33
C VAL A 239 -7.54 -0.57 12.77
N TYR A 240 -6.24 -0.77 12.94
CA TYR A 240 -5.60 -1.04 14.22
C TYR A 240 -4.46 -0.05 14.47
N ASP A 241 -4.34 0.40 15.72
CA ASP A 241 -3.22 1.21 16.19
C ASP A 241 -1.96 0.33 16.31
N LEU A 242 -0.83 0.85 15.83
CA LEU A 242 0.48 0.19 15.87
C LEU A 242 1.42 0.81 16.93
N GLY A 243 0.97 1.78 17.71
CA GLY A 243 1.73 2.39 18.80
C GLY A 243 2.16 1.35 19.83
N GLY A 244 3.46 1.30 20.12
CA GLY A 244 4.07 0.27 20.97
C GLY A 244 4.09 -1.14 20.38
N ILE A 245 3.68 -1.33 19.12
CA ILE A 245 3.80 -2.59 18.36
C ILE A 245 4.97 -2.47 17.39
N VAL A 246 4.96 -1.44 16.54
CA VAL A 246 6.12 -1.08 15.73
C VAL A 246 7.08 -0.21 16.53
N MET A 247 8.37 -0.28 16.20
CA MET A 247 9.45 0.40 16.91
C MET A 247 10.25 1.30 15.96
N PRO A 248 10.85 2.39 16.47
CA PRO A 248 11.77 3.20 15.68
C PRO A 248 12.92 2.38 15.09
N GLY A 249 13.13 2.48 13.79
CA GLY A 249 14.13 1.75 13.02
C GLY A 249 13.63 0.45 12.38
N ASP A 250 12.36 0.07 12.58
CA ASP A 250 11.77 -1.07 11.89
C ASP A 250 11.66 -0.78 10.38
N THR A 251 12.19 -1.70 9.58
CA THR A 251 12.15 -1.65 8.11
C THR A 251 11.10 -2.57 7.48
N GLU A 252 10.47 -3.41 8.32
CA GLU A 252 9.46 -4.37 7.95
C GLU A 252 8.45 -4.56 9.10
N ILE A 253 7.25 -5.06 8.78
CA ILE A 253 6.22 -5.44 9.75
C ILE A 253 5.75 -6.86 9.44
N THR A 254 5.87 -7.76 10.40
CA THR A 254 5.42 -9.15 10.32
C THR A 254 4.00 -9.28 10.87
N ILE A 255 3.15 -9.93 10.07
CA ILE A 255 1.75 -10.17 10.38
C ILE A 255 1.50 -11.68 10.32
N ASN A 256 0.94 -12.23 11.39
CA ASN A 256 0.57 -13.63 11.45
C ASN A 256 -0.94 -13.76 11.67
N LEU A 257 -1.61 -14.46 10.76
CA LEU A 257 -3.01 -14.86 10.89
C LEU A 257 -3.06 -16.34 11.20
N THR A 258 -3.97 -16.75 12.06
CA THR A 258 -4.35 -18.15 12.21
C THR A 258 -5.84 -18.32 12.08
N SER A 259 -6.29 -19.50 11.63
CA SER A 259 -7.67 -19.98 11.74
C SER A 259 -7.68 -21.49 11.65
N SER A 260 -8.35 -22.18 12.57
CA SER A 260 -8.49 -23.65 12.51
C SER A 260 -9.79 -24.11 11.87
N GLN A 261 -10.65 -23.19 11.43
CA GLN A 261 -11.95 -23.54 10.88
C GLN A 261 -12.42 -22.53 9.84
N ASP A 262 -12.46 -21.25 10.22
CA ASP A 262 -12.95 -20.16 9.38
C ASP A 262 -12.10 -19.96 8.12
N PHE A 263 -12.69 -19.48 7.03
CA PHE A 263 -12.03 -19.20 5.77
C PHE A 263 -11.93 -17.69 5.55
N VAL A 264 -10.76 -17.11 5.85
CA VAL A 264 -10.54 -15.67 5.72
C VAL A 264 -9.60 -15.39 4.55
N MET A 265 -9.99 -14.47 3.67
CA MET A 265 -9.15 -13.98 2.57
C MET A 265 -8.73 -12.54 2.81
N VAL A 266 -7.42 -12.28 2.87
CA VAL A 266 -6.87 -10.92 2.95
C VAL A 266 -6.60 -10.42 1.55
N HIS A 267 -7.14 -9.25 1.21
CA HIS A 267 -7.04 -8.67 -0.13
C HIS A 267 -6.06 -7.50 -0.18
N ASN A 268 -6.10 -6.64 0.84
CA ASN A 268 -5.12 -5.57 0.96
C ASN A 268 -4.83 -5.25 2.43
N LEU A 269 -3.68 -4.61 2.62
CA LEU A 269 -3.32 -3.93 3.84
C LEU A 269 -2.80 -2.55 3.49
N ILE A 270 -3.03 -1.58 4.35
CA ILE A 270 -2.46 -0.25 4.20
C ILE A 270 -1.88 0.21 5.53
N THR A 271 -0.65 0.70 5.51
CA THR A 271 0.02 1.22 6.71
C THR A 271 0.18 2.73 6.61
N SER A 272 0.18 3.37 7.77
CA SER A 272 0.59 4.76 7.95
C SER A 272 1.60 4.75 9.08
N VAL A 273 2.87 5.01 8.76
CA VAL A 273 3.94 5.10 9.75
C VAL A 273 4.64 6.44 9.59
N ASN A 274 5.06 7.03 10.70
CA ASN A 274 5.88 8.23 10.63
C ASN A 274 7.25 7.87 10.03
N SER A 275 7.66 8.63 9.03
CA SER A 275 8.94 8.49 8.34
C SER A 275 9.65 9.86 8.32
N GLU A 276 10.98 9.87 8.46
CA GLU A 276 11.84 11.07 8.43
C GLU A 276 13.11 10.81 7.60
N ILE A 277 12.95 10.34 6.36
CA ILE A 277 14.04 9.91 5.47
C ILE A 277 14.04 10.76 4.18
N PRO A 278 15.20 11.30 3.75
CA PRO A 278 15.34 11.97 2.45
C PRO A 278 15.29 10.97 1.27
N ASP A 279 15.15 11.46 0.04
CA ASP A 279 15.25 10.66 -1.19
C ASP A 279 15.97 11.49 -2.25
N ALA A 280 17.29 11.29 -2.35
CA ALA A 280 18.11 12.04 -3.27
C ALA A 280 18.06 11.45 -4.68
N THR A 281 17.69 12.30 -5.64
CA THR A 281 17.81 12.00 -7.06
C THR A 281 18.64 13.05 -7.76
N ILE A 282 19.31 12.68 -8.86
CA ILE A 282 20.19 13.58 -9.60
C ILE A 282 19.95 13.50 -11.10
N VAL A 283 19.97 14.66 -11.76
CA VAL A 283 19.94 14.79 -13.22
C VAL A 283 21.14 15.59 -13.69
N ILE A 284 21.75 15.15 -14.80
CA ILE A 284 22.72 15.96 -15.54
C ILE A 284 21.95 16.88 -16.48
N ASP A 285 21.97 18.18 -16.21
CA ASP A 285 21.20 19.18 -16.95
C ASP A 285 21.85 19.48 -18.31
N ASN A 286 23.17 19.64 -18.31
CA ASN A 286 23.92 19.98 -19.51
C ASN A 286 25.40 19.64 -19.40
N LEU A 287 26.02 19.37 -20.55
CA LEU A 287 27.45 19.20 -20.70
C LEU A 287 28.06 20.41 -21.42
N GLY A 288 29.15 20.92 -20.86
CA GLY A 288 29.98 21.94 -21.47
C GLY A 288 30.80 21.39 -22.64
N VAL A 289 31.62 22.26 -23.23
CA VAL A 289 32.53 21.88 -24.30
C VAL A 289 33.72 21.12 -23.72
N LEU A 290 34.08 19.98 -24.34
CA LEU A 290 35.32 19.28 -24.03
C LEU A 290 36.53 20.12 -24.46
N CYS A 291 37.30 20.60 -23.49
CA CYS A 291 38.49 21.41 -23.73
C CYS A 291 39.68 20.57 -24.18
N GLN A 292 40.73 21.22 -24.73
CA GLN A 292 41.93 20.51 -25.20
C GLN A 292 42.71 19.81 -24.07
N ASN A 293 42.56 20.28 -22.83
CA ASN A 293 43.08 19.63 -21.63
C ASN A 293 42.21 18.46 -21.13
N ARG A 294 41.16 18.11 -21.89
CA ARG A 294 40.20 17.03 -21.61
C ARG A 294 39.31 17.27 -20.40
N ASP A 295 39.15 18.54 -20.04
CA ASP A 295 38.15 18.96 -19.07
C ASP A 295 36.78 19.12 -19.74
N ILE A 296 35.73 18.70 -19.05
CA ILE A 296 34.35 18.98 -19.39
C ILE A 296 33.63 19.52 -18.16
N ASN A 297 32.88 20.61 -18.33
CA ASN A 297 32.00 21.09 -17.27
C ASN A 297 30.68 20.32 -17.32
N VAL A 298 30.22 19.86 -16.17
CA VAL A 298 28.94 19.16 -16.00
C VAL A 298 28.08 19.99 -15.09
N ASN A 299 26.94 20.44 -15.60
CA ASN A 299 25.90 21.05 -14.77
C ASN A 299 24.90 19.97 -14.39
N TYR A 300 24.51 19.94 -13.13
CA TYR A 300 23.61 18.95 -12.59
C TYR A 300 22.69 19.58 -11.56
N THR A 301 21.57 18.93 -11.30
CA THR A 301 20.64 19.30 -10.23
C THR A 301 20.34 18.08 -9.39
N VAL A 302 20.52 18.22 -8.07
CA VAL A 302 20.12 17.25 -7.06
C VAL A 302 18.74 17.64 -6.54
N PHE A 303 17.86 16.66 -6.37
CA PHE A 303 16.49 16.82 -5.89
C PHE A 303 16.30 15.98 -4.63
N ASN A 304 15.39 16.42 -3.76
CA ASN A 304 14.92 15.67 -2.61
C ASN A 304 13.40 15.51 -2.72
N VAL A 305 12.97 14.65 -3.65
CA VAL A 305 11.55 14.47 -4.03
C VAL A 305 11.01 13.19 -3.43
N ASN A 306 9.69 13.10 -3.18
CA ASN A 306 9.08 11.90 -2.57
C ASN A 306 9.67 11.52 -1.20
N SER A 307 10.17 12.50 -0.45
CA SER A 307 10.85 12.29 0.82
C SER A 307 10.08 12.80 2.03
N THR A 308 10.53 12.40 3.21
CA THR A 308 9.95 12.78 4.50
C THR A 308 10.97 13.49 5.42
N ALA A 309 12.18 13.76 4.94
CA ALA A 309 13.15 14.64 5.59
C ALA A 309 13.95 15.47 4.57
N PHE A 310 14.66 16.48 5.06
CA PHE A 310 15.61 17.22 4.22
C PHE A 310 16.80 16.33 3.87
N LEU A 311 17.34 16.48 2.66
CA LEU A 311 18.62 15.89 2.31
C LEU A 311 19.73 16.74 2.92
N PRO A 312 20.63 16.20 3.77
CA PRO A 312 21.65 16.99 4.43
C PRO A 312 22.63 17.69 3.47
N ALA A 313 23.20 18.81 3.91
CA ALA A 313 24.36 19.40 3.27
C ALA A 313 25.55 18.42 3.33
N ASN A 314 26.44 18.52 2.34
CA ASN A 314 27.59 17.62 2.17
C ASN A 314 27.23 16.17 1.83
N THR A 315 26.02 15.90 1.33
CA THR A 315 25.70 14.61 0.70
C THR A 315 26.60 14.42 -0.52
N PRO A 316 27.38 13.34 -0.58
CA PRO A 316 28.41 13.16 -1.59
C PRO A 316 27.80 12.87 -2.98
N ILE A 317 28.47 13.32 -4.02
CA ILE A 317 28.06 13.10 -5.42
C ILE A 317 29.25 12.53 -6.18
N ALA A 318 29.09 11.34 -6.77
CA ALA A 318 30.11 10.68 -7.56
C ALA A 318 29.80 10.73 -9.06
N PHE A 319 30.83 10.99 -9.87
CA PHE A 319 30.74 11.02 -11.33
C PHE A 319 31.60 9.91 -11.92
N TYR A 320 31.01 9.09 -12.78
CA TYR A 320 31.64 7.93 -13.40
C TYR A 320 31.65 8.04 -14.92
N ILE A 321 32.76 7.64 -15.53
CA ILE A 321 32.85 7.37 -16.96
C ILE A 321 33.09 5.87 -17.16
N ASN A 322 32.16 5.18 -17.81
CA ASN A 322 32.22 3.73 -18.02
C ASN A 322 32.56 2.97 -16.70
N ASN A 323 31.88 3.33 -15.60
CA ASN A 323 32.07 2.81 -14.24
C ASN A 323 33.42 3.14 -13.56
N THR A 324 34.25 3.98 -14.16
CA THR A 324 35.46 4.51 -13.51
C THR A 324 35.15 5.85 -12.88
N LEU A 325 35.43 6.01 -11.58
CA LEU A 325 35.26 7.29 -10.88
C LEU A 325 36.18 8.35 -11.51
N VAL A 326 35.62 9.50 -11.89
CA VAL A 326 36.36 10.60 -12.55
C VAL A 326 36.25 11.94 -11.83
N GLY A 327 35.33 12.06 -10.86
CA GLY A 327 35.22 13.26 -10.04
C GLY A 327 34.18 13.08 -8.95
N GLN A 328 34.27 13.96 -7.95
CA GLN A 328 33.33 14.00 -6.83
C GLN A 328 32.99 15.43 -6.49
N SER A 329 31.76 15.63 -6.03
CA SER A 329 31.24 16.87 -5.45
C SER A 329 30.44 16.51 -4.20
N GLN A 330 29.76 17.50 -3.63
CA GLN A 330 28.78 17.30 -2.58
C GLN A 330 27.73 18.41 -2.63
N THR A 331 26.55 18.17 -2.03
CA THR A 331 25.56 19.25 -1.80
C THR A 331 26.16 20.32 -0.88
N VAL A 332 25.75 21.58 -1.07
CA VAL A 332 26.27 22.73 -0.32
C VAL A 332 25.38 23.08 0.86
N ALA A 333 24.06 23.00 0.68
CA ALA A 333 23.06 23.28 1.70
C ALA A 333 22.13 22.07 1.90
N ASP A 334 21.40 22.10 3.01
CA ASP A 334 20.30 21.17 3.22
C ASP A 334 19.25 21.41 2.12
N ILE A 335 18.87 20.35 1.40
CA ILE A 335 17.82 20.41 0.39
C ILE A 335 16.49 20.07 1.08
N PRO A 336 15.55 21.02 1.21
CA PRO A 336 14.26 20.75 1.84
C PRO A 336 13.48 19.69 1.05
N ILE A 337 12.43 19.13 1.66
CA ILE A 337 11.47 18.25 0.98
C ILE A 337 10.90 18.97 -0.25
N ASP A 338 10.79 18.26 -1.37
CA ASP A 338 10.44 18.76 -2.70
C ASP A 338 11.38 19.86 -3.23
N GLY A 339 12.53 20.05 -2.57
CA GLY A 339 13.55 21.01 -2.94
C GLY A 339 14.56 20.48 -3.96
N SER A 340 15.41 21.39 -4.44
CA SER A 340 16.55 21.03 -5.27
C SER A 340 17.74 21.98 -5.08
N GLU A 341 18.93 21.49 -5.44
CA GLU A 341 20.17 22.25 -5.49
C GLU A 341 20.88 22.01 -6.83
N SER A 342 21.15 23.07 -7.58
CA SER A 342 21.95 22.99 -8.81
C SER A 342 23.43 23.18 -8.51
N GLY A 343 24.27 22.38 -9.16
CA GLY A 343 25.71 22.40 -9.04
C GLY A 343 26.44 22.36 -10.38
N THR A 344 27.74 22.57 -10.32
CA THR A 344 28.64 22.41 -11.47
C THR A 344 29.95 21.79 -11.03
N ILE A 345 30.48 20.87 -11.83
CA ILE A 345 31.79 20.26 -11.62
C ILE A 345 32.56 20.22 -12.95
N THR A 346 33.87 20.44 -12.87
CA THR A 346 34.78 20.18 -13.98
C THR A 346 35.37 18.78 -13.83
N LEU A 347 35.07 17.88 -14.77
CA LEU A 347 35.60 16.53 -14.81
C LEU A 347 36.76 16.45 -15.81
N ASN A 348 37.86 15.80 -15.42
CA ASN A 348 38.96 15.50 -16.33
C ASN A 348 38.82 14.08 -16.89
N LEU A 349 38.72 13.93 -18.22
CA LEU A 349 38.56 12.62 -18.85
C LEU A 349 39.88 11.81 -18.78
N PRO A 350 39.89 10.58 -18.24
CA PRO A 350 41.08 9.71 -18.16
C PRO A 350 41.70 9.40 -19.53
N LEU A 351 43.02 9.22 -19.61
CA LEU A 351 43.68 8.83 -20.87
C LEU A 351 43.11 7.52 -21.42
N GLY A 352 42.70 7.54 -22.69
CA GLY A 352 42.07 6.39 -23.35
C GLY A 352 40.54 6.36 -23.28
N THR A 353 39.86 7.36 -22.72
CA THR A 353 38.39 7.47 -22.84
C THR A 353 37.97 7.43 -24.31
N PRO A 354 37.08 6.50 -24.72
CA PRO A 354 36.57 6.42 -26.08
C PRO A 354 35.75 7.66 -26.47
N VAL A 355 35.52 7.84 -27.78
CA VAL A 355 34.71 8.96 -28.30
C VAL A 355 33.27 8.91 -27.80
N ASN A 356 32.72 7.70 -27.67
CA ASN A 356 31.43 7.46 -27.05
C ASN A 356 31.67 6.80 -25.69
N PHE A 357 31.12 7.40 -24.65
CA PHE A 357 31.22 6.90 -23.28
C PHE A 357 29.94 7.23 -22.51
N ASP A 358 29.68 6.47 -21.46
CA ASP A 358 28.57 6.73 -20.55
C ASP A 358 29.07 7.56 -19.38
N LEU A 359 28.46 8.73 -19.18
CA LEU A 359 28.66 9.55 -17.99
C LEU A 359 27.49 9.32 -17.04
N LYS A 360 27.79 8.83 -15.84
CA LYS A 360 26.81 8.61 -14.77
C LYS A 360 27.14 9.55 -13.61
N ALA A 361 26.11 10.22 -13.07
CA ALA A 361 26.19 10.89 -11.78
C ALA A 361 25.35 10.09 -10.77
N VAL A 362 25.85 9.98 -9.54
CA VAL A 362 25.18 9.29 -8.43
C VAL A 362 25.26 10.22 -7.23
N VAL A 363 24.12 10.52 -6.62
CA VAL A 363 24.04 11.24 -5.34
C VAL A 363 24.01 10.22 -4.21
N ASP A 364 24.47 10.64 -3.04
CA ASP A 364 24.81 9.80 -1.90
C ASP A 364 25.77 8.65 -2.27
N ASP A 365 26.89 9.02 -2.91
CA ASP A 365 27.94 8.07 -3.28
C ASP A 365 29.32 8.65 -2.95
N VAL A 366 30.04 7.99 -2.02
CA VAL A 366 31.41 8.38 -1.64
C VAL A 366 32.48 7.98 -2.66
N GLY A 367 32.09 7.50 -3.83
CA GLY A 367 32.95 7.20 -4.98
C GLY A 367 33.16 5.71 -5.25
N ASP A 368 32.52 4.84 -4.48
CA ASP A 368 32.57 3.38 -4.60
C ASP A 368 31.20 2.70 -4.62
N GLY A 369 30.12 3.48 -4.73
CA GLY A 369 28.74 3.01 -4.64
C GLY A 369 28.19 2.95 -3.22
N THR A 370 28.95 3.36 -2.20
CA THR A 370 28.49 3.42 -0.81
C THR A 370 27.85 4.78 -0.52
N GLY A 371 26.61 4.76 -0.02
CA GLY A 371 25.93 5.93 0.53
C GLY A 371 26.20 6.16 2.01
N ILE A 372 25.99 7.39 2.47
CA ILE A 372 26.13 7.80 3.87
C ILE A 372 24.84 8.37 4.46
N VAL A 373 23.83 8.58 3.62
CA VAL A 373 22.50 9.04 4.00
C VAL A 373 21.55 7.85 3.85
N ALA A 374 20.67 7.63 4.84
CA ALA A 374 19.57 6.69 4.65
C ALA A 374 18.58 7.34 3.68
N GLU A 375 18.21 6.65 2.62
CA GLU A 375 17.34 7.14 1.55
C GLU A 375 16.31 6.07 1.19
N THR A 376 15.12 6.47 0.71
CA THR A 376 14.03 5.56 0.32
C THR A 376 14.04 5.16 -1.15
#